data_AF-I2N194-F1
#
_entry.id   AF-I2N194-F1
#
_cell.length_a   1.000
_cell.length_b   1.000
_cell.length_c   1.000
_cell.angle_alpha   90.00
_cell.angle_beta   90.00
_cell.angle_gamma   90.00
#
_symmetry.space_group_name_H-M   'P 1'
#
loop_
_entity.id
_entity.type
_entity.pdbx_description
1 polymer ?
#
loop_
_entity_poly.entity_id
_entity_poly.type
_entity_poly.pdbx_seq_one_letter_code
_entity_poly.pdbx_strand_id
1 'polypeptide(L)'
;MTAQDEEAPPVEDLVCCVELGPGWVDLTLATGARTEAEALARRTVELYGPRGLRIDEKALFDDVADRAAALNAEAPVMAAAFYSGTGEAVADFVIDTYLDTWSEPAAADAEDREGPARPGLDEARALLLDRSAPGTAAGPDVTYPDLPAGPAVRVGSQVRTRQLLGLWRQDTGSLTYAVLPPGVRSLVLASFTWRNMAQTEKVTRLADELMATLRVVPEPEDGTGEGGGEPEECGSP
;
A
#
# COMPACT_ATOMS: atom_id res chain seq x y z
N MET A 1 6.68 -11.44 40.87
CA MET A 1 7.07 -11.23 39.45
C MET A 1 6.11 -12.05 38.61
N THR A 2 4.98 -11.47 38.26
CA THR A 2 4.05 -12.01 37.27
C THR A 2 4.46 -11.40 35.94
N ALA A 3 4.82 -12.25 34.97
CA ALA A 3 4.96 -11.85 33.58
C ALA A 3 3.59 -11.29 33.15
N GLN A 4 3.57 -10.04 32.72
CA GLN A 4 2.41 -9.51 32.03
C GLN A 4 2.36 -10.26 30.70
N ASP A 5 1.27 -10.99 30.48
CA ASP A 5 0.88 -11.42 29.15
C ASP A 5 0.82 -10.15 28.30
N GLU A 6 1.76 -10.05 27.35
CA GLU A 6 1.75 -9.04 26.30
C GLU A 6 0.60 -9.44 25.38
N GLU A 7 -0.61 -8.99 25.73
CA GLU A 7 -1.81 -9.18 24.95
C GLU A 7 -1.56 -8.55 23.58
N ALA A 8 -1.57 -9.38 22.53
CA ALA A 8 -1.33 -8.93 21.16
C ALA A 8 -2.29 -7.76 20.85
N PRO A 9 -1.82 -6.69 20.19
CA PRO A 9 -2.68 -5.54 19.89
C PRO A 9 -3.92 -6.02 19.13
N PRO A 10 -5.11 -5.47 19.44
CA PRO A 10 -6.36 -5.91 18.83
C PRO A 10 -6.32 -5.60 17.34
N VAL A 11 -6.20 -6.63 16.50
CA VAL A 11 -6.29 -6.50 15.04
C VAL A 11 -7.67 -5.97 14.70
N GLU A 12 -7.74 -4.74 14.19
CA GLU A 12 -8.96 -4.28 13.52
C GLU A 12 -8.99 -4.94 12.15
N ASP A 13 -9.97 -5.81 11.94
CA ASP A 13 -10.21 -6.40 10.63
C ASP A 13 -10.76 -5.28 9.71
N LEU A 14 -9.96 -4.89 8.73
CA LEU A 14 -10.22 -3.77 7.83
C LEU A 14 -10.14 -4.22 6.38
N VAL A 15 -11.18 -3.90 5.62
CA VAL A 15 -11.20 -4.13 4.17
C VAL A 15 -10.85 -2.82 3.47
N CYS A 16 -9.74 -2.84 2.71
CA CYS A 16 -9.35 -1.73 1.85
C CYS A 16 -9.80 -2.02 0.41
N CYS A 17 -10.76 -1.24 -0.10
CA CYS A 17 -11.22 -1.33 -1.48
C CYS A 17 -10.60 -0.21 -2.32
N VAL A 18 -10.03 -0.55 -3.48
CA VAL A 18 -9.61 0.41 -4.52
C VAL A 18 -10.10 -0.06 -5.88
N GLU A 19 -10.41 0.87 -6.78
CA GLU A 19 -10.83 0.56 -8.13
C GLU A 19 -9.60 0.52 -9.05
N LEU A 20 -9.06 -0.68 -9.31
CA LEU A 20 -7.93 -0.87 -10.21
C LEU A 20 -8.34 -0.56 -11.67
N GLY A 21 -8.04 0.65 -12.11
CA GLY A 21 -8.30 1.10 -13.47
C GLY A 21 -7.46 0.38 -14.54
N PRO A 22 -7.70 0.67 -15.84
CA PRO A 22 -6.99 0.01 -16.93
C PRO A 22 -5.45 0.08 -16.82
N GLY A 23 -4.80 -1.08 -16.94
CA GLY A 23 -3.34 -1.21 -16.85
C GLY A 23 -2.83 -1.57 -15.45
N TRP A 24 -3.66 -1.41 -14.41
CA TRP A 24 -3.38 -2.02 -13.12
C TRP A 24 -3.69 -3.51 -13.16
N VAL A 25 -2.77 -4.29 -12.61
CA VAL A 25 -2.91 -5.74 -12.42
C VAL A 25 -2.88 -5.99 -10.92
N ASP A 26 -3.94 -6.61 -10.39
CA ASP A 26 -3.95 -7.10 -9.02
C ASP A 26 -2.93 -8.22 -8.88
N LEU A 27 -2.00 -8.06 -7.94
CA LEU A 27 -0.91 -8.97 -7.62
C LEU A 27 -1.05 -9.55 -6.20
N THR A 28 -2.16 -9.32 -5.52
CA THR A 28 -2.42 -9.79 -4.16
C THR A 28 -2.46 -11.33 -4.14
N LEU A 29 -1.71 -11.95 -3.23
CA LEU A 29 -1.67 -13.40 -3.08
C LEU A 29 -2.33 -13.79 -1.77
N ALA A 30 -3.35 -14.64 -1.82
CA ALA A 30 -4.06 -15.10 -0.63
C ALA A 30 -3.16 -15.89 0.33
N THR A 31 -2.15 -16.60 -0.20
CA THR A 31 -1.25 -17.45 0.60
C THR A 31 0.21 -17.01 0.56
N GLY A 32 0.56 -16.05 -0.31
CA GLY A 32 1.94 -15.71 -0.63
C GLY A 32 2.72 -16.80 -1.37
N ALA A 33 2.08 -17.91 -1.76
CA ALA A 33 2.78 -19.04 -2.36
C ALA A 33 3.26 -18.75 -3.79
N ARG A 34 4.47 -19.23 -4.13
CA ARG A 34 5.04 -19.05 -5.48
C ARG A 34 4.16 -19.61 -6.59
N THR A 35 3.51 -20.75 -6.36
CA THR A 35 2.60 -21.36 -7.34
C THR A 35 1.38 -20.50 -7.62
N GLU A 36 0.92 -19.73 -6.63
CA GLU A 36 -0.18 -18.78 -6.77
C GLU A 36 0.25 -17.59 -7.65
N ALA A 37 1.45 -17.05 -7.38
CA ALA A 37 2.07 -16.01 -8.19
C ALA A 37 2.25 -16.44 -9.66
N GLU A 38 2.68 -17.68 -9.91
CA GLU A 38 2.80 -18.23 -11.26
C GLU A 38 1.43 -18.39 -11.94
N ALA A 39 0.40 -18.84 -11.21
CA ALA A 39 -0.95 -18.93 -11.77
C ALA A 39 -1.50 -17.55 -12.16
N LEU A 40 -1.25 -16.54 -11.33
CA LEU A 40 -1.57 -15.15 -11.61
C LEU A 40 -0.84 -14.66 -12.87
N ALA A 41 0.47 -14.90 -12.96
CA ALA A 41 1.27 -14.50 -14.12
C ALA A 41 0.76 -15.10 -15.45
N ARG A 42 0.28 -16.35 -15.46
CA ARG A 42 -0.34 -16.95 -16.67
C ARG A 42 -1.56 -16.15 -17.12
N ARG A 43 -2.47 -15.83 -16.18
CA ARG A 43 -3.68 -15.03 -16.48
C ARG A 43 -3.31 -13.65 -17.02
N THR A 44 -2.30 -13.01 -16.44
CA THR A 44 -1.83 -11.69 -16.91
C THR A 44 -1.28 -11.75 -18.33
N VAL A 45 -0.47 -12.75 -18.67
CA VAL A 45 0.03 -12.92 -20.05
C VAL A 45 -1.12 -13.12 -21.05
N GLU A 46 -2.12 -13.92 -20.69
CA GLU A 46 -3.30 -14.15 -21.52
C GLU A 46 -4.09 -12.86 -21.78
N LEU A 47 -4.19 -11.97 -20.79
CA LEU A 47 -4.86 -10.66 -20.92
C LEU A 47 -4.17 -9.73 -21.91
N TYR A 48 -2.84 -9.71 -21.93
CA TYR A 48 -2.06 -8.85 -22.84
C TYR A 48 -2.07 -9.37 -24.29
N GLY A 49 -2.08 -10.69 -24.46
CA GLY A 49 -2.03 -11.36 -25.75
C GLY A 49 -0.72 -11.13 -26.53
N PRO A 50 -0.46 -11.95 -27.56
CA PRO A 50 0.86 -12.01 -28.22
C PRO A 50 1.21 -10.79 -29.09
N ARG A 51 0.24 -9.92 -29.44
CA ARG A 51 0.41 -8.87 -30.45
C ARG A 51 0.68 -7.47 -29.87
N GLY A 52 0.48 -7.28 -28.57
CA GLY A 52 0.65 -5.98 -27.91
C GLY A 52 1.99 -5.79 -27.21
N LEU A 53 2.73 -6.88 -26.95
CA LEU A 53 3.91 -6.87 -26.11
C LEU A 53 5.16 -6.36 -26.84
N ARG A 54 5.95 -5.53 -26.15
CA ARG A 54 7.32 -5.17 -26.56
C ARG A 54 8.39 -6.06 -25.91
N ILE A 55 8.01 -6.77 -24.86
CA ILE A 55 8.80 -7.81 -24.21
C ILE A 55 8.28 -9.18 -24.64
N ASP A 56 9.06 -10.24 -24.44
CA ASP A 56 8.57 -11.58 -24.69
C ASP A 56 7.58 -12.04 -23.60
N GLU A 57 6.67 -12.95 -23.95
CA GLU A 57 5.65 -13.47 -23.02
C GLU A 57 6.27 -14.11 -21.77
N LYS A 58 7.44 -14.75 -21.91
CA LYS A 58 8.13 -15.36 -20.78
C LYS A 58 8.73 -14.28 -19.88
N ALA A 59 9.29 -13.20 -20.41
CA ALA A 59 9.75 -12.06 -19.61
C ALA A 59 8.60 -11.39 -18.84
N LEU A 60 7.42 -11.25 -19.46
CA LEU A 60 6.23 -10.76 -18.76
C LEU A 60 5.81 -11.74 -17.65
N PHE A 61 5.76 -13.03 -17.95
CA PHE A 61 5.43 -14.07 -16.98
C PHE A 61 6.38 -14.04 -15.77
N ASP A 62 7.69 -14.07 -16.03
CA ASP A 62 8.73 -14.07 -15.01
C ASP A 62 8.65 -12.79 -14.16
N ASP A 63 8.47 -11.61 -14.79
CA ASP A 63 8.32 -10.33 -14.06
C ASP A 63 7.07 -10.32 -13.16
N VAL A 64 5.90 -10.73 -13.67
CA VAL A 64 4.66 -10.74 -12.88
C VAL A 64 4.76 -11.71 -11.71
N ALA A 65 5.31 -12.92 -11.93
CA ALA A 65 5.44 -13.92 -10.87
C ALA A 65 6.45 -13.49 -9.79
N ASP A 66 7.59 -12.93 -10.19
CA ASP A 66 8.61 -12.43 -9.26
C ASP A 66 8.11 -11.22 -8.49
N ARG A 67 7.41 -10.30 -9.18
CA ARG A 67 6.85 -9.09 -8.56
C ARG A 67 5.73 -9.42 -7.59
N ALA A 68 4.79 -10.29 -7.94
CA ALA A 68 3.74 -10.73 -7.03
C ALA A 68 4.35 -11.38 -5.77
N ALA A 69 5.33 -12.28 -5.93
CA ALA A 69 6.01 -12.89 -4.79
C ALA A 69 6.74 -11.85 -3.92
N ALA A 70 7.42 -10.88 -4.54
CA ALA A 70 8.17 -9.85 -3.83
C ALA A 70 7.27 -8.86 -3.07
N LEU A 71 6.18 -8.40 -3.70
CA LEU A 71 5.25 -7.45 -3.08
C LEU A 71 4.47 -8.07 -1.92
N ASN A 72 4.25 -9.39 -1.95
CA ASN A 72 3.53 -10.10 -0.88
C ASN A 72 4.45 -10.65 0.23
N ALA A 73 5.74 -10.32 0.24
CA ALA A 73 6.69 -10.83 1.22
C ALA A 73 6.34 -10.47 2.67
N GLU A 74 5.73 -9.29 2.86
CA GLU A 74 5.30 -8.77 4.17
C GLU A 74 3.78 -8.94 4.39
N ALA A 75 3.10 -9.76 3.57
CA ALA A 75 1.65 -9.99 3.62
C ALA A 75 0.81 -8.70 3.65
N PRO A 76 0.90 -7.84 2.61
CA PRO A 76 0.14 -6.61 2.55
C PRO A 76 -1.37 -6.90 2.43
N VAL A 77 -2.19 -5.93 2.78
CA VAL A 77 -3.64 -5.98 2.56
C VAL A 77 -3.95 -6.04 1.06
N MET A 78 -3.16 -5.34 0.25
CA MET A 78 -3.27 -5.40 -1.21
C MET A 78 -1.91 -5.14 -1.87
N ALA A 79 -1.66 -5.84 -2.99
CA ALA A 79 -0.55 -5.56 -3.88
C ALA A 79 -1.04 -5.44 -5.33
N ALA A 80 -0.56 -4.45 -6.07
CA ALA A 80 -0.81 -4.32 -7.50
C ALA A 80 0.40 -3.74 -8.21
N ALA A 81 0.40 -3.81 -9.54
CA ALA A 81 1.36 -3.08 -10.35
C ALA A 81 0.70 -2.53 -11.62
N PHE A 82 1.15 -1.34 -12.02
CA PHE A 82 0.76 -0.75 -13.28
C PHE A 82 1.70 -1.23 -14.38
N TYR A 83 1.14 -1.94 -15.35
CA TYR A 83 1.83 -2.35 -16.56
C TYR A 83 1.41 -1.45 -17.73
N SER A 84 2.41 -1.01 -18.51
CA SER A 84 2.15 -0.32 -19.77
C SER A 84 1.40 -1.24 -20.74
N GLY A 85 0.73 -0.69 -21.75
CA GLY A 85 0.11 -1.49 -22.82
C GLY A 85 1.09 -2.37 -23.60
N THR A 86 2.39 -2.20 -23.38
CA THR A 86 3.47 -2.98 -23.98
C THR A 86 4.03 -4.08 -23.07
N GLY A 87 3.44 -4.28 -21.90
CA GLY A 87 3.81 -5.31 -20.92
C GLY A 87 4.94 -4.94 -19.97
N GLU A 88 5.48 -3.72 -20.05
CA GLU A 88 6.53 -3.27 -19.12
C GLU A 88 5.91 -2.72 -17.84
N ALA A 89 6.38 -3.19 -16.68
CA ALA A 89 6.01 -2.63 -15.38
C ALA A 89 6.49 -1.18 -15.24
N VAL A 90 5.58 -0.30 -14.84
CA VAL A 90 5.84 1.13 -14.67
C VAL A 90 5.92 1.50 -13.21
N ALA A 91 5.02 0.96 -12.38
CA ALA A 91 4.96 1.25 -10.95
C ALA A 91 4.38 0.07 -10.17
N ASP A 92 4.84 -0.07 -8.93
CA ASP A 92 4.30 -0.99 -7.95
C ASP A 92 3.41 -0.22 -6.97
N PHE A 93 2.40 -0.88 -6.44
CA PHE A 93 1.45 -0.36 -5.47
C PHE A 93 1.21 -1.38 -4.38
N VAL A 94 1.25 -0.94 -3.12
CA VAL A 94 0.98 -1.78 -1.95
C VAL A 94 0.12 -1.01 -0.95
N ILE A 95 -0.86 -1.68 -0.35
CA ILE A 95 -1.61 -1.18 0.81
C ILE A 95 -1.25 -2.04 2.02
N ASP A 96 -0.81 -1.40 3.08
CA ASP A 96 -0.60 -1.99 4.40
C ASP A 96 -1.49 -1.30 5.43
N THR A 97 -1.92 -2.03 6.44
CA THR A 97 -2.54 -1.48 7.64
C THR A 97 -1.52 -1.46 8.76
N TYR A 98 -1.32 -0.28 9.35
CA TYR A 98 -0.49 -0.14 10.53
C TYR A 98 -1.39 0.09 11.73
N LEU A 99 -1.54 -0.97 12.52
CA LEU A 99 -2.13 -0.93 13.83
C LEU A 99 -1.02 -1.31 14.80
N ASP A 100 -0.27 -0.33 15.32
CA ASP A 100 0.68 -0.66 16.37
C ASP A 100 0.93 0.47 17.36
N THR A 101 0.85 0.07 18.64
CA THR A 101 1.33 0.67 19.88
C THR A 101 1.76 2.14 19.81
N TRP A 102 0.81 3.06 19.65
CA TRP A 102 1.06 4.44 20.03
C TRP A 102 1.25 4.45 21.55
N SER A 103 2.46 4.79 22.00
CA SER A 103 2.80 4.85 23.43
C SER A 103 1.70 5.59 24.19
N GLU A 104 1.21 4.98 25.27
CA GLU A 104 0.40 5.72 26.24
C GLU A 104 1.14 7.03 26.56
N PRO A 105 0.47 8.20 26.50
CA PRO A 105 1.10 9.43 26.91
C PRO A 105 1.61 9.22 28.34
N ALA A 106 2.91 9.40 28.55
CA ALA A 106 3.57 9.21 29.84
C ALA A 106 2.74 9.90 30.92
N ALA A 107 2.21 9.10 31.84
CA ALA A 107 1.21 9.47 32.83
C ALA A 107 1.50 10.83 33.49
N ALA A 108 0.72 11.83 33.10
CA ALA A 108 0.34 12.92 33.95
C ALA A 108 -1.18 13.01 33.82
N ASP A 109 -1.87 12.58 34.87
CA ASP A 109 -3.32 12.66 35.07
C ASP A 109 -4.15 11.55 34.39
N ALA A 110 -4.06 10.35 34.98
CA ALA A 110 -4.82 9.15 34.61
C ALA A 110 -6.10 8.99 35.47
N GLU A 111 -7.09 9.86 35.28
CA GLU A 111 -8.46 9.60 35.79
C GLU A 111 -9.54 9.61 34.70
N ASP A 112 -9.24 10.06 33.48
CA ASP A 112 -10.14 9.96 32.33
C ASP A 112 -9.34 9.56 31.09
N ARG A 113 -9.34 8.29 30.66
CA ARG A 113 -9.01 8.00 29.25
C ARG A 113 -9.52 6.65 28.74
N GLU A 114 -10.08 6.78 27.54
CA GLU A 114 -10.71 5.81 26.68
C GLU A 114 -9.69 5.46 25.58
N GLY A 115 -9.02 4.30 25.69
CA GLY A 115 -8.14 3.73 24.65
C GLY A 115 -6.87 4.54 24.27
N PRO A 116 -5.92 3.92 23.53
CA PRO A 116 -4.80 4.64 22.94
C PRO A 116 -5.30 5.70 21.95
N ALA A 117 -4.67 6.87 21.95
CA ALA A 117 -5.06 7.98 21.08
C ALA A 117 -4.79 7.64 19.60
N ARG A 118 -5.78 7.86 18.74
CA ARG A 118 -5.67 7.75 17.29
C ARG A 118 -4.56 8.70 16.78
N PRO A 119 -3.68 8.26 15.86
CA PRO A 119 -2.59 9.10 15.42
C PRO A 119 -3.10 10.37 14.73
N GLY A 120 -2.44 11.49 14.98
CA GLY A 120 -2.68 12.74 14.25
C GLY A 120 -1.99 12.77 12.89
N LEU A 121 -2.35 13.73 12.04
CA LEU A 121 -1.66 13.95 10.75
C LEU A 121 -0.16 14.26 10.94
N ASP A 122 0.24 14.92 12.03
CA ASP A 122 1.65 15.20 12.32
C ASP A 122 2.45 13.93 12.67
N GLU A 123 1.83 12.99 13.37
CA GLU A 123 2.44 11.69 13.71
C GLU A 123 2.53 10.79 12.47
N ALA A 124 1.47 10.76 11.65
CA ALA A 124 1.49 10.10 10.35
C ALA A 124 2.60 10.66 9.45
N ARG A 125 2.77 11.99 9.43
CA ARG A 125 3.87 12.65 8.72
C ARG A 125 5.24 12.24 9.27
N ALA A 126 5.42 12.24 10.58
CA ALA A 126 6.69 11.85 11.20
C ALA A 126 7.05 10.39 10.85
N LEU A 127 6.07 9.48 10.90
CA LEU A 127 6.23 8.08 10.51
C LEU A 127 6.62 7.94 9.03
N LEU A 128 5.97 8.66 8.12
CA LEU A 128 6.34 8.62 6.70
C LEU A 128 7.73 9.19 6.44
N LEU A 129 8.14 10.24 7.16
CA LEU A 129 9.47 10.82 7.01
C LEU A 129 10.58 9.91 7.54
N ASP A 130 10.34 9.20 8.65
CA ASP A 130 11.29 8.22 9.20
C ASP A 130 11.48 7.02 8.25
N ARG A 131 10.40 6.57 7.60
CA ARG A 131 10.44 5.49 6.61
C ARG A 131 10.97 5.95 5.25
N SER A 132 10.89 7.24 4.93
CA SER A 132 11.40 7.76 3.68
C SER A 132 12.93 7.70 3.68
N ALA A 133 13.51 7.00 2.70
CA ALA A 133 14.96 7.01 2.53
C ALA A 133 15.44 8.46 2.32
N PRO A 134 16.65 8.82 2.79
CA PRO A 134 17.17 10.16 2.63
C PRO A 134 17.19 10.53 1.15
N GLY A 135 16.23 11.37 0.77
CA GLY A 135 15.96 11.72 -0.62
C GLY A 135 17.04 12.62 -1.23
N THR A 136 16.72 13.25 -2.35
CA THR A 136 17.59 14.27 -2.95
C THR A 136 17.79 15.48 -2.02
N ALA A 137 18.73 16.38 -2.36
CA ALA A 137 19.01 17.60 -1.60
C ALA A 137 17.81 18.54 -1.37
N ALA A 138 16.72 18.37 -2.14
CA ALA A 138 15.48 19.12 -1.97
C ALA A 138 14.59 18.60 -0.82
N GLY A 139 14.91 17.43 -0.26
CA GLY A 139 14.07 16.75 0.71
C GLY A 139 12.83 16.09 0.09
N PRO A 140 12.03 15.39 0.90
CA PRO A 140 10.75 14.83 0.46
C PRO A 140 9.69 15.93 0.27
N ASP A 141 8.83 15.77 -0.73
CA ASP A 141 7.65 16.61 -0.95
C ASP A 141 6.51 16.13 -0.04
N VAL A 142 5.91 17.03 0.75
CA VAL A 142 4.88 16.67 1.73
C VAL A 142 3.62 17.50 1.48
N THR A 143 2.48 16.80 1.37
CA THR A 143 1.16 17.40 1.12
C THR A 143 0.10 16.72 2.00
N TYR A 144 -1.05 17.36 2.18
CA TYR A 144 -2.13 16.88 3.05
C TYR A 144 -3.45 16.79 2.26
N PRO A 145 -3.61 15.76 1.42
CA PRO A 145 -4.87 15.56 0.69
C PRO A 145 -6.00 15.13 1.62
N ASP A 146 -7.22 15.51 1.25
CA ASP A 146 -8.45 14.98 1.84
C ASP A 146 -9.02 13.95 0.85
N LEU A 147 -8.94 12.67 1.20
CA LEU A 147 -9.36 11.55 0.34
C LEU A 147 -10.76 11.08 0.77
N PRO A 148 -11.51 10.37 -0.10
CA PRO A 148 -12.79 9.77 0.31
C PRO A 148 -12.66 8.82 1.50
N ALA A 149 -11.52 8.14 1.61
CA ALA A 149 -11.19 7.30 2.76
C ALA A 149 -10.80 8.09 4.03
N GLY A 150 -10.64 9.41 3.98
CA GLY A 150 -10.32 10.27 5.12
C GLY A 150 -9.12 11.21 4.88
N PRO A 151 -8.80 12.05 5.87
CA PRO A 151 -7.62 12.92 5.82
C PRO A 151 -6.34 12.11 5.66
N ALA A 152 -5.40 12.61 4.86
CA ALA A 152 -4.16 11.90 4.60
C ALA A 152 -2.94 12.82 4.58
N VAL A 153 -1.78 12.21 4.81
CA VAL A 153 -0.47 12.80 4.50
C VAL A 153 0.10 12.08 3.29
N ARG A 154 0.56 12.83 2.30
CA ARG A 154 1.25 12.30 1.13
C ARG A 154 2.70 12.77 1.13
N VAL A 155 3.63 11.82 1.10
CA VAL A 155 5.08 12.06 1.06
C VAL A 155 5.64 11.48 -0.24
N GLY A 156 6.21 12.33 -1.08
CA GLY A 156 6.93 11.95 -2.30
C GLY A 156 8.44 12.04 -2.08
N SER A 157 9.19 11.02 -2.51
CA SER A 157 10.65 11.08 -2.46
C SER A 157 11.30 10.46 -3.69
N GLN A 158 12.43 11.03 -4.09
CA GLN A 158 13.30 10.48 -5.12
C GLN A 158 14.63 10.09 -4.47
N VAL A 159 14.95 8.80 -4.55
CA VAL A 159 16.13 8.21 -3.94
C VAL A 159 17.11 7.88 -5.04
N ARG A 160 18.37 8.23 -4.82
CA ARG A 160 19.46 7.97 -5.75
C ARG A 160 20.47 7.06 -5.09
N THR A 161 20.36 5.76 -5.37
CA THR A 161 21.26 4.76 -4.80
C THR A 161 22.52 4.68 -5.65
N ARG A 162 23.68 4.93 -5.04
CA ARG A 162 25.01 4.62 -5.58
C ARG A 162 25.55 3.42 -4.83
N GLN A 163 25.80 2.31 -5.51
CA GLN A 163 26.43 1.16 -4.87
C GLN A 163 27.96 1.35 -4.78
N LEU A 164 28.58 0.72 -3.78
CA LEU A 164 30.04 0.72 -3.59
C LEU A 164 30.74 0.29 -4.89
N LEU A 165 31.76 1.06 -5.30
CA LEU A 165 32.53 0.95 -6.55
C LEU A 165 31.97 1.71 -7.77
N GLY A 166 30.85 2.44 -7.65
CA GLY A 166 30.45 3.43 -8.67
C GLY A 166 29.99 2.86 -10.02
N LEU A 167 29.82 1.53 -10.11
CA LEU A 167 29.50 0.82 -11.35
C LEU A 167 28.01 0.89 -11.71
N TRP A 168 27.13 1.25 -10.77
CA TRP A 168 25.71 1.42 -11.09
C TRP A 168 25.01 2.49 -10.22
N ARG A 169 24.08 3.21 -10.84
CA ARG A 169 23.25 4.26 -10.23
C ARG A 169 21.80 3.92 -10.53
N GLN A 170 21.01 3.65 -9.50
CA GLN A 170 19.56 3.47 -9.64
C GLN A 170 18.89 4.70 -9.04
N ASP A 171 18.13 5.41 -9.85
CA ASP A 171 17.20 6.42 -9.36
C ASP A 171 15.85 5.70 -9.17
N THR A 172 15.26 5.79 -7.98
CA THR A 172 13.96 5.19 -7.64
C THR A 172 13.08 6.27 -7.05
N GLY A 173 11.84 6.34 -7.51
CA GLY A 173 10.83 7.25 -7.02
C GLY A 173 9.89 6.49 -6.13
N SER A 174 9.40 7.18 -5.10
CA SER A 174 8.39 6.68 -4.20
C SER A 174 7.38 7.77 -3.89
N LEU A 175 6.14 7.35 -3.66
CA LEU A 175 5.06 8.19 -3.19
C LEU A 175 4.27 7.38 -2.19
N THR A 176 4.08 7.90 -0.99
CA THR A 176 3.40 7.18 0.08
C THR A 176 2.31 8.04 0.69
N TYR A 177 1.14 7.45 0.84
CA TYR A 177 0.00 8.02 1.53
C TYR A 177 -0.15 7.35 2.89
N ALA A 178 -0.34 8.16 3.92
CA ALA A 178 -0.80 7.73 5.22
C ALA A 178 -2.20 8.30 5.42
N VAL A 179 -3.21 7.44 5.31
CA VAL A 179 -4.63 7.80 5.39
C VAL A 179 -5.14 7.47 6.78
N LEU A 180 -5.91 8.38 7.36
CA LEU A 180 -6.55 8.23 8.66
C LEU A 180 -8.05 8.02 8.42
N PRO A 181 -8.54 6.77 8.32
CA PRO A 181 -9.93 6.55 7.99
C PRO A 181 -10.85 6.86 9.17
N PRO A 182 -12.03 7.48 8.94
CA PRO A 182 -12.92 7.86 10.01
C PRO A 182 -13.48 6.62 10.72
N GLY A 183 -13.49 6.64 12.05
CA GLY A 183 -14.08 5.56 12.85
C GLY A 183 -13.18 4.32 13.05
N VAL A 184 -11.96 4.31 12.50
CA VAL A 184 -10.97 3.23 12.71
C VAL A 184 -9.72 3.78 13.38
N ARG A 185 -9.02 2.94 14.15
CA ARG A 185 -7.78 3.32 14.85
C ARG A 185 -6.55 3.11 13.99
N SER A 186 -6.63 2.16 13.07
CA SER A 186 -5.53 1.82 12.17
C SER A 186 -5.21 2.94 11.19
N LEU A 187 -3.92 3.10 10.89
CA LEU A 187 -3.43 3.92 9.80
C LEU A 187 -3.34 3.08 8.53
N VAL A 188 -3.85 3.58 7.41
CA VAL A 188 -3.70 2.90 6.12
C VAL A 188 -2.52 3.53 5.37
N LEU A 189 -1.53 2.70 5.04
CA LEU A 189 -0.34 3.11 4.30
C LEU A 189 -0.45 2.60 2.87
N ALA A 190 -0.49 3.52 1.90
CA ALA A 190 -0.54 3.18 0.48
C ALA A 190 0.75 3.66 -0.20
N SER A 191 1.57 2.72 -0.67
CA SER A 191 2.92 2.95 -1.17
C SER A 191 3.02 2.69 -2.66
N PHE A 192 3.57 3.66 -3.39
CA PHE A 192 3.88 3.55 -4.81
C PHE A 192 5.38 3.62 -5.02
N THR A 193 5.94 2.73 -5.85
CA THR A 193 7.37 2.79 -6.20
C THR A 193 7.60 2.59 -7.70
N TRP A 194 8.59 3.30 -8.27
CA TRP A 194 8.94 3.17 -9.68
C TRP A 194 10.43 3.44 -9.93
N ARG A 195 10.98 2.84 -10.99
CA ARG A 195 12.42 2.99 -11.34
C ARG A 195 12.68 3.94 -12.50
N ASN A 196 11.74 4.07 -13.43
CA ASN A 196 11.93 4.95 -14.58
C ASN A 196 11.51 6.39 -14.25
N MET A 197 12.47 7.26 -13.95
CA MET A 197 12.18 8.64 -13.53
C MET A 197 11.48 9.48 -14.61
N ALA A 198 11.58 9.10 -15.89
CA ALA A 198 10.82 9.74 -16.97
C ALA A 198 9.31 9.48 -16.87
N GLN A 199 8.88 8.50 -16.07
CA GLN A 199 7.47 8.18 -15.82
C GLN A 199 6.93 8.85 -14.54
N THR A 200 7.73 9.64 -13.83
CA THR A 200 7.34 10.22 -12.52
C THR A 200 5.99 10.92 -12.55
N GLU A 201 5.80 11.88 -13.47
CA GLU A 201 4.53 12.63 -13.57
C GLU A 201 3.34 11.70 -13.86
N LYS A 202 3.54 10.69 -14.72
CA LYS A 202 2.52 9.69 -15.02
C LYS A 202 2.18 8.84 -13.79
N VAL A 203 3.17 8.34 -13.08
CA VAL A 203 2.98 7.50 -11.89
C VAL A 203 2.32 8.30 -10.77
N THR A 204 2.74 9.54 -10.53
CA THR A 204 2.09 10.43 -9.56
C THR A 204 0.62 10.63 -9.90
N ARG A 205 0.28 10.91 -11.17
CA ARG A 205 -1.12 11.05 -11.58
C ARG A 205 -1.91 9.75 -11.39
N LEU A 206 -1.36 8.60 -11.78
CA LEU A 206 -2.01 7.30 -11.59
C LEU A 206 -2.21 6.97 -10.11
N ALA A 207 -1.26 7.34 -9.25
CA ALA A 207 -1.38 7.17 -7.81
C ALA A 207 -2.48 8.06 -7.24
N ASP A 208 -2.53 9.34 -7.62
CA ASP A 208 -3.57 10.28 -7.20
C ASP A 208 -4.97 9.80 -7.67
N GLU A 209 -5.09 9.32 -8.91
CA GLU A 209 -6.31 8.72 -9.46
C GLU A 209 -6.75 7.46 -8.68
N LEU A 210 -5.82 6.55 -8.39
CA LEU A 210 -6.12 5.33 -7.65
C LEU A 210 -6.54 5.63 -6.20
N MET A 211 -5.82 6.52 -5.52
CA MET A 211 -6.12 6.92 -4.15
C MET A 211 -7.45 7.68 -4.01
N ALA A 212 -7.89 8.36 -5.07
CA ALA A 212 -9.22 8.97 -5.12
C ALA A 212 -10.36 7.95 -5.12
N THR A 213 -10.08 6.65 -5.32
CA THR A 213 -11.07 5.57 -5.26
C THR A 213 -10.99 4.75 -3.97
N LEU A 214 -9.99 5.01 -3.12
CA LEU A 214 -9.81 4.26 -1.88
C LEU A 214 -11.02 4.42 -0.96
N ARG A 215 -11.51 3.29 -0.48
CA ARG A 215 -12.48 3.17 0.60
C ARG A 215 -11.95 2.20 1.63
N VAL A 216 -12.17 2.51 2.90
CA VAL A 216 -11.81 1.64 4.03
C VAL A 216 -13.08 1.32 4.77
N VAL A 217 -13.39 0.03 4.88
CA VAL A 217 -14.60 -0.47 5.52
C VAL A 217 -14.17 -1.35 6.69
N PRO A 218 -14.68 -1.12 7.91
CA PRO A 218 -14.47 -2.07 9.01
C PRO A 218 -15.16 -3.38 8.67
N GLU A 219 -14.47 -4.51 8.84
CA GLU A 219 -15.07 -5.81 8.65
C GLU A 219 -16.15 -6.01 9.74
N PRO A 220 -17.37 -6.46 9.39
CA PRO A 220 -18.37 -6.72 10.40
C PRO A 220 -17.87 -7.81 11.34
N GLU A 221 -17.82 -7.52 12.65
CA GLU A 221 -17.55 -8.55 13.65
C GLU A 221 -18.61 -9.66 13.50
N ASP A 222 -18.18 -10.85 13.10
CA ASP A 222 -19.05 -12.03 13.02
C ASP A 222 -19.51 -12.41 14.45
N GLY A 223 -20.61 -11.80 14.89
CA GLY A 223 -20.95 -11.72 16.31
C GLY A 223 -22.42 -11.46 16.63
N THR A 224 -23.31 -12.31 16.13
CA THR A 224 -24.67 -12.57 16.67
C THR A 224 -25.76 -11.50 16.42
N GLY A 225 -26.60 -11.74 15.42
CA GLY A 225 -27.92 -11.14 15.34
C GLY A 225 -28.60 -11.36 14.00
N GLU A 226 -29.68 -12.13 13.98
CA GLU A 226 -30.55 -12.35 12.82
C GLU A 226 -30.88 -11.03 12.09
N GLY A 227 -30.36 -10.89 10.88
CA GLY A 227 -30.66 -9.78 9.99
C GLY A 227 -29.78 -9.87 8.77
N GLY A 228 -30.19 -10.66 7.77
CA GLY A 228 -29.47 -10.81 6.51
C GLY A 228 -29.35 -9.47 5.78
N GLY A 229 -28.21 -8.80 5.97
CA GLY A 229 -27.61 -7.93 4.98
C GLY A 229 -26.39 -8.67 4.45
N GLU A 230 -26.34 -8.91 3.14
CA GLU A 230 -25.12 -9.36 2.47
C GLU A 230 -23.96 -8.41 2.88
N PRO A 231 -22.74 -8.93 3.08
CA PRO A 231 -21.58 -8.04 3.20
C PRO A 231 -21.60 -7.11 1.99
N GLU A 232 -21.43 -5.80 2.21
CA GLU A 232 -21.06 -4.89 1.13
C GLU A 232 -19.66 -5.32 0.67
N GLU A 233 -19.59 -6.40 -0.11
CA GLU A 233 -18.49 -6.70 -1.01
C GLU A 233 -18.19 -5.40 -1.75
N CYS A 234 -16.92 -5.09 -2.00
CA CYS A 234 -16.45 -3.90 -2.71
C CYS A 234 -17.23 -3.73 -4.04
N GLY A 235 -18.42 -3.16 -3.95
CA GLY A 235 -19.42 -3.16 -4.98
C GLY A 235 -19.22 -1.92 -5.79
N SER A 236 -18.94 -2.11 -7.07
CA SER A 236 -18.88 -1.01 -8.03
C SER A 236 -20.13 -0.13 -7.93
N PRO A 237 -19.99 1.20 -8.08
CA PRO A 237 -21.08 2.18 -7.88
C PRO A 237 -22.32 1.92 -8.75
#